data_AF-A0A9F2N1H0-F1
#
_entry.id   AF-A0A9F2N1H0-F1
#
_cell.length_a   1.000
_cell.length_b   1.000
_cell.length_c   1.000
_cell.angle_alpha   90.00
_cell.angle_beta   90.00
_cell.angle_gamma   90.00
#
_symmetry.space_group_name_H-M   'P 1'
#
loop_
_entity.id
_entity.type
_entity.pdbx_description
1 polymer ?
#
loop_
_entity_poly.entity_id
_entity_poly.type
_entity_poly.pdbx_seq_one_letter_code
_entity_poly.pdbx_strand_id
1 'polypeptide(L)'
;MRPRCPSGSAASYLRLGGGGSSAPCRLRRCLSRVGDPATSFCAETMFDLRGQQNCRLLCIMWIPLLAFITVGLVSLHRCQRHPGPVLGVSRLLAVVVPGSGQRPDNRCAISNAATCTACLAVGPECGWCVQEDFMAGTKLKERCDIVLHLIQRGCRPDFIESPKVDVTIPSNEVNIQVIPGEASVQLRPGSEASFMLKVRPLEKYPVDLYYLVDVSASMHRHIERLNSVGFELSQKMENISIDLRLGFGSYVDKTVSPYISIHPKRIHNQCSDYELDCMPPHGFIHVLSLTDKIPEFRSVINKQKISGNIDTPEGGFDAMLQAVVCQ
;
A
#
# COMPACT_ATOMS: atom_id res chain seq x y z
N MET A 1 15.40 -24.21 37.20
CA MET A 1 14.53 -23.56 36.19
C MET A 1 15.12 -22.20 35.89
N ARG A 2 15.44 -21.89 34.63
CA ARG A 2 16.01 -20.58 34.25
C ARG A 2 14.87 -19.56 34.15
N PRO A 3 14.90 -18.42 34.87
CA PRO A 3 13.93 -17.36 34.67
C PRO A 3 14.24 -16.68 33.33
N ARG A 4 13.55 -17.08 32.26
CA ARG A 4 13.55 -16.33 31.00
C ARG A 4 12.84 -14.99 31.23
N CYS A 5 13.26 -13.96 30.51
CA CYS A 5 12.52 -12.71 30.50
C CYS A 5 11.07 -12.98 30.07
N PRO A 6 10.07 -12.32 30.69
CA PRO A 6 8.69 -12.45 30.24
C PRO A 6 8.62 -12.06 28.77
N SER A 7 8.29 -13.03 27.92
CA SER A 7 8.29 -12.88 26.48
C SER A 7 7.12 -12.00 26.09
N GLY A 8 7.37 -10.69 25.95
CA GLY A 8 6.50 -9.79 25.18
C GLY A 8 6.64 -10.00 23.67
N SER A 9 7.09 -11.18 23.22
CA SER A 9 7.22 -11.52 21.81
C SER A 9 5.82 -11.61 21.20
N ALA A 10 5.45 -10.60 20.43
CA ALA A 10 4.28 -10.66 19.58
C ALA A 10 4.61 -11.59 18.41
N ALA A 11 4.16 -12.85 18.49
CA ALA A 11 4.08 -13.70 17.30
C ALA A 11 3.05 -13.08 16.36
N SER A 12 3.51 -12.52 15.26
CA SER A 12 2.62 -11.91 14.27
C SER A 12 2.40 -12.91 13.15
N TYR A 13 1.17 -13.40 13.05
CA TYR A 13 0.73 -14.24 11.94
C TYR A 13 0.35 -13.34 10.78
N LEU A 14 1.15 -13.38 9.71
CA LEU A 14 0.84 -12.71 8.45
C LEU A 14 0.20 -13.74 7.52
N ARG A 15 -1.13 -13.76 7.50
CA ARG A 15 -1.88 -14.51 6.50
C ARG A 15 -2.05 -13.64 5.25
N LEU A 16 -1.24 -13.91 4.23
CA LEU A 16 -1.31 -13.23 2.94
C LEU A 16 -2.45 -13.84 2.11
N GLY A 17 -3.71 -13.59 2.53
CA GLY A 17 -4.87 -14.15 1.85
C GLY A 17 -6.21 -14.13 2.60
N GLY A 18 -6.36 -13.40 3.71
CA GLY A 18 -7.66 -13.31 4.39
C GLY A 18 -7.64 -12.30 5.52
N GLY A 19 -8.71 -11.49 5.63
CA GLY A 19 -8.86 -10.42 6.61
C GLY A 19 -8.69 -10.91 8.04
N GLY A 20 -7.52 -10.63 8.62
CA GLY A 20 -7.18 -10.92 10.00
C GLY A 20 -6.38 -9.77 10.57
N SER A 21 -6.87 -9.23 11.70
CA SER A 21 -6.25 -8.16 12.47
C SER A 21 -4.78 -8.48 12.81
N SER A 22 -3.85 -7.65 12.37
CA SER A 22 -2.46 -7.67 12.85
C SER A 22 -1.99 -6.25 13.21
N ALA A 23 -1.14 -6.19 14.22
CA ALA A 23 -0.52 -4.98 14.78
C ALA A 23 0.21 -4.14 13.71
N PRO A 24 0.50 -2.84 13.95
CA PRO A 24 1.05 -1.95 12.91
C PRO A 24 2.48 -2.37 12.51
N CYS A 25 2.59 -3.19 11.48
CA CYS A 25 3.85 -3.53 10.81
C CYS A 25 4.03 -2.62 9.59
N ARG A 26 5.16 -1.91 9.50
CA ARG A 26 5.53 -1.17 8.26
C ARG A 26 6.08 -2.17 7.24
N LEU A 27 5.35 -2.41 6.15
CA LEU A 27 5.88 -3.14 5.01
C LEU A 27 6.71 -2.20 4.12
N ARG A 28 7.97 -2.55 3.86
CA ARG A 28 8.74 -1.96 2.75
C ARG A 28 8.68 -2.89 1.54
N ARG A 29 8.30 -2.35 0.39
CA ARG A 29 8.26 -3.11 -0.87
C ARG A 29 9.53 -2.81 -1.67
N CYS A 30 10.36 -3.82 -1.85
CA CYS A 30 11.50 -3.76 -2.76
C CYS A 30 11.21 -4.66 -3.96
N LEU A 31 11.24 -4.08 -5.16
CA LEU A 31 11.13 -4.82 -6.41
C LEU A 31 12.54 -5.11 -6.91
N SER A 32 12.85 -6.39 -7.09
CA SER A 32 14.06 -6.86 -7.74
C SER A 32 13.68 -7.68 -8.97
N ARG A 33 14.35 -7.41 -10.10
CA ARG A 33 14.13 -8.16 -11.34
C ARG A 33 14.73 -9.56 -11.19
N VAL A 34 14.00 -10.59 -11.61
CA VAL A 34 14.51 -11.97 -11.60
C VAL A 34 15.70 -12.04 -12.55
N GLY A 35 16.90 -12.30 -12.02
CA GLY A 35 18.14 -12.48 -12.78
C GLY A 35 19.23 -11.42 -12.58
N ASP A 36 18.99 -10.35 -11.81
CA ASP A 36 20.00 -9.30 -11.62
C ASP A 36 19.93 -8.67 -10.21
N PRO A 37 20.79 -9.09 -9.25
CA PRO A 37 20.73 -8.62 -7.86
C PRO A 37 21.26 -7.18 -7.65
N ALA A 38 21.85 -6.56 -8.68
CA ALA A 38 22.51 -5.26 -8.57
C ALA A 38 21.58 -4.05 -8.71
N THR A 39 20.33 -4.24 -9.17
CA THR A 39 19.34 -3.15 -9.31
C THR A 39 18.08 -3.46 -8.52
N SER A 40 18.04 -2.99 -7.26
CA SER A 40 16.83 -3.00 -6.44
C SER A 40 16.26 -1.58 -6.35
N PHE A 41 14.99 -1.42 -6.70
CA PHE A 41 14.23 -0.20 -6.44
C PHE A 41 13.36 -0.45 -5.22
N CYS A 42 13.70 0.19 -4.10
CA CYS A 42 12.90 0.17 -2.89
C CYS A 42 12.09 1.47 -2.80
N ALA A 43 10.76 1.35 -2.73
CA ALA A 43 9.88 2.46 -2.44
C ALA A 43 9.28 2.25 -1.05
N GLU A 44 9.37 3.25 -0.18
CA GLU A 44 8.68 3.24 1.10
C GLU A 44 7.22 3.64 0.90
N THR A 45 6.29 2.73 1.18
CA THR A 45 4.86 3.05 1.22
C THR A 45 4.36 2.70 2.62
N MET A 46 3.97 3.72 3.39
CA MET A 46 3.37 3.51 4.71
C MET A 46 1.92 3.10 4.49
N PHE A 47 1.60 1.82 4.66
CA PHE A 47 0.21 1.35 4.73
C PHE A 47 -0.26 1.48 6.18
N ASP A 48 -1.13 2.46 6.45
CA ASP A 48 -1.99 2.44 7.63
C ASP A 48 -3.27 1.66 7.24
N LEU A 49 -3.59 0.60 7.99
CA LEU A 49 -4.81 -0.20 7.81
C LEU A 49 -6.06 0.51 8.36
N ARG A 50 -6.00 1.82 8.59
CA ARG A 50 -7.19 2.69 8.65
C ARG A 50 -7.21 3.54 7.40
N GLY A 51 -8.25 3.33 6.59
CA GLY A 51 -8.48 4.10 5.37
C GLY A 51 -8.48 5.61 5.65
N GLN A 52 -7.38 6.25 5.32
CA GLN A 52 -7.33 7.69 5.06
C GLN A 52 -6.16 7.95 4.09
N GLN A 53 -6.51 8.11 2.82
CA GLN A 53 -5.58 8.58 1.81
C GLN A 53 -5.19 10.02 2.11
N ASN A 54 -3.92 10.27 2.39
CA ASN A 54 -3.29 11.57 2.21
C ASN A 54 -1.97 11.37 1.46
N CYS A 55 -2.06 11.20 0.15
CA CYS A 55 -0.91 11.27 -0.74
C CYS A 55 -0.46 12.73 -0.87
N ARG A 56 0.55 13.15 -0.08
CA ARG A 56 1.41 14.27 -0.46
C ARG A 56 2.72 13.70 -0.99
N LEU A 57 2.87 13.72 -2.32
CA LEU A 57 4.13 13.46 -3.00
C LEU A 57 5.07 14.66 -2.72
N LEU A 58 5.92 14.52 -1.70
CA LEU A 58 6.98 15.50 -1.42
C LEU A 58 8.32 14.89 -1.84
N CYS A 59 8.67 15.02 -3.12
CA CYS A 59 10.02 14.74 -3.60
C CYS A 59 10.97 15.81 -3.05
N ILE A 60 11.60 15.55 -1.91
CA ILE A 60 12.69 16.39 -1.39
C ILE A 60 13.99 15.90 -2.04
N MET A 61 14.41 16.58 -3.11
CA MET A 61 15.78 16.49 -3.61
C MET A 61 16.72 17.19 -2.62
N TRP A 62 17.61 16.44 -1.98
CA TRP A 62 18.72 16.99 -1.21
C TRP A 62 19.81 17.51 -2.15
N ILE A 63 19.92 18.84 -2.28
CA ILE A 63 21.08 19.54 -2.84
C ILE A 63 21.84 20.16 -1.66
N PRO A 64 23.15 19.88 -1.48
CA PRO A 64 23.90 20.44 -0.36
C PRO A 64 24.23 21.92 -0.61
N LEU A 65 23.79 22.78 0.32
CA LEU A 65 24.18 24.17 0.44
C LEU A 65 25.60 24.27 1.03
N LEU A 66 26.54 24.81 0.26
CA LEU A 66 27.68 25.57 0.78
C LEU A 66 27.68 26.92 0.07
N ALA A 67 27.83 27.97 0.87
CA ALA A 67 27.49 29.34 0.53
C ALA A 67 28.71 30.21 0.19
N PHE A 68 28.39 31.38 -0.36
CA PHE A 68 29.11 32.67 -0.36
C PHE A 68 29.88 33.15 -1.62
N ILE A 69 29.18 34.07 -2.33
CA ILE A 69 29.57 35.42 -2.80
C ILE A 69 30.83 35.58 -3.69
N THR A 70 30.62 36.01 -4.94
CA THR A 70 31.15 37.29 -5.49
C THR A 70 30.34 37.81 -6.71
N VAL A 71 29.87 39.05 -6.54
CA VAL A 71 29.50 40.16 -7.44
C VAL A 71 29.72 40.05 -8.98
N GLY A 72 28.71 40.48 -9.77
CA GLY A 72 28.92 41.45 -10.87
C GLY A 72 28.46 41.12 -12.31
N LEU A 73 27.31 41.72 -12.70
CA LEU A 73 27.00 42.39 -13.99
C LEU A 73 27.04 41.65 -15.36
N VAL A 74 25.86 41.72 -16.03
CA VAL A 74 25.61 41.95 -17.48
C VAL A 74 25.63 40.74 -18.46
N SER A 75 24.41 40.36 -18.86
CA SER A 75 23.87 40.20 -20.22
C SER A 75 24.72 39.81 -21.45
N LEU A 76 24.11 38.88 -22.20
CA LEU A 76 24.08 38.65 -23.66
C LEU A 76 25.15 37.77 -24.37
N HIS A 77 24.58 36.90 -25.22
CA HIS A 77 25.07 36.26 -26.46
C HIS A 77 25.93 34.97 -26.44
N ARG A 78 25.24 33.87 -26.76
CA ARG A 78 25.46 32.90 -27.87
C ARG A 78 26.89 32.67 -28.44
N CYS A 79 27.17 31.36 -28.62
CA CYS A 79 27.96 30.67 -29.66
C CYS A 79 29.35 30.08 -29.30
N GLN A 80 29.33 28.75 -29.15
CA GLN A 80 30.27 27.69 -29.59
C GLN A 80 31.66 28.03 -30.20
N ARG A 81 32.72 27.38 -29.64
CA ARG A 81 33.60 26.30 -30.19
C ARG A 81 35.10 26.46 -29.79
N HIS A 82 35.64 25.37 -29.24
CA HIS A 82 37.02 24.95 -28.83
C HIS A 82 38.23 25.36 -29.71
N PRO A 83 39.51 24.98 -29.40
CA PRO A 83 40.21 24.64 -28.12
C PRO A 83 41.62 25.29 -27.97
N GLY A 84 42.27 25.17 -26.80
CA GLY A 84 43.75 25.28 -26.69
C GLY A 84 44.29 25.58 -25.27
N PRO A 85 45.49 25.08 -24.90
CA PRO A 85 45.83 24.71 -23.51
C PRO A 85 46.78 25.69 -22.83
N VAL A 86 46.71 25.86 -21.50
CA VAL A 86 47.83 26.40 -20.72
C VAL A 86 47.93 25.70 -19.35
N LEU A 87 49.11 25.18 -19.09
CA LEU A 87 49.56 24.56 -17.85
C LEU A 87 49.47 25.53 -16.65
N GLY A 88 48.99 25.03 -15.52
CA GLY A 88 49.08 25.70 -14.22
C GLY A 88 49.02 24.69 -13.09
N VAL A 89 50.19 24.26 -12.61
CA VAL A 89 50.33 23.36 -11.47
C VAL A 89 50.04 24.13 -10.18
N SER A 90 48.88 23.91 -9.56
CA SER A 90 48.60 24.36 -8.19
C SER A 90 48.63 23.18 -7.23
N ARG A 91 49.66 23.15 -6.37
CA ARG A 91 49.77 22.23 -5.24
C ARG A 91 48.76 22.62 -4.16
N LEU A 92 47.67 21.85 -4.02
CA LEU A 92 46.80 21.87 -2.85
C LEU A 92 47.38 20.95 -1.78
N LEU A 93 47.87 21.56 -0.69
CA LEU A 93 48.16 20.87 0.57
C LEU A 93 46.83 20.45 1.20
N ALA A 94 46.49 19.17 1.08
CA ALA A 94 45.36 18.58 1.80
C ALA A 94 45.74 18.47 3.29
N VAL A 95 45.21 19.38 4.11
CA VAL A 95 45.19 19.22 5.56
C VAL A 95 44.16 18.14 5.87
N VAL A 96 44.64 16.93 6.18
CA VAL A 96 43.80 15.87 6.71
C VAL A 96 43.45 16.24 8.16
N VAL A 97 42.26 16.79 8.36
CA VAL A 97 41.65 16.85 9.69
C VAL A 97 41.18 15.43 9.99
N PRO A 98 41.69 14.76 11.04
CA PRO A 98 41.13 13.47 11.44
C PRO A 98 39.70 13.72 11.92
N GLY A 99 38.74 13.26 11.13
CA GLY A 99 37.34 13.20 11.55
C GLY A 99 37.28 12.42 12.86
N SER A 100 36.82 13.06 13.92
CA SER A 100 36.46 12.36 15.14
C SER A 100 35.36 11.37 14.77
N GLY A 101 35.73 10.09 14.68
CA GLY A 101 34.75 9.02 14.56
C GLY A 101 33.87 9.08 15.79
N GLN A 102 32.63 9.55 15.62
CA GLN A 102 31.62 9.41 16.66
C GLN A 102 31.54 7.93 16.98
N ARG A 103 31.98 7.55 18.19
CA ARG A 103 31.72 6.22 18.74
C ARG A 103 30.21 6.00 18.60
N PRO A 104 29.73 4.87 18.06
CA PRO A 104 28.31 4.59 18.07
C PRO A 104 27.84 4.67 19.51
N ASP A 105 26.98 5.66 19.78
CA ASP A 105 26.53 5.95 21.13
C ASP A 105 25.77 4.71 21.63
N ASN A 106 26.20 4.14 22.76
CA ASN A 106 25.68 2.87 23.23
C ASN A 106 24.30 3.07 23.86
N ARG A 107 23.28 3.10 23.00
CA ARG A 107 21.88 3.35 23.37
C ARG A 107 21.39 2.34 24.41
N CYS A 108 21.89 1.10 24.35
CA CYS A 108 21.55 0.04 25.29
C CYS A 108 21.99 0.39 26.72
N ALA A 109 23.24 0.81 26.92
CA ALA A 109 23.74 1.19 28.23
C ALA A 109 23.14 2.52 28.72
N ILE A 110 22.99 3.52 27.84
CA ILE A 110 22.44 4.84 28.18
C ILE A 110 20.99 4.75 28.67
N SER A 111 20.23 3.76 28.17
CA SER A 111 18.84 3.57 28.53
C SER A 111 18.61 3.30 30.03
N ASN A 112 19.63 2.82 30.76
CA ASN A 112 19.53 2.42 32.17
C ASN A 112 18.30 1.54 32.46
N ALA A 113 17.94 0.67 31.52
CA ALA A 113 16.78 -0.19 31.65
C ALA A 113 16.86 -1.06 32.91
N ALA A 114 15.87 -0.92 33.80
CA ALA A 114 15.82 -1.67 35.05
C ALA A 114 15.24 -3.08 34.89
N THR A 115 14.59 -3.36 33.76
CA THR A 115 13.94 -4.64 33.46
C THR A 115 14.41 -5.16 32.10
N CYS A 116 14.38 -6.48 31.95
CA CYS A 116 14.74 -7.11 30.70
C CYS A 116 13.86 -6.66 29.52
N THR A 117 12.54 -6.53 29.73
CA THR A 117 11.62 -6.08 28.68
C THR A 117 11.92 -4.65 28.23
N ALA A 118 12.21 -3.74 29.16
CA ALA A 118 12.61 -2.38 28.84
C ALA A 118 13.93 -2.35 28.07
N CYS A 119 14.91 -3.17 28.45
CA CYS A 119 16.18 -3.29 27.74
C CYS A 119 15.99 -3.78 26.31
N LEU A 120 15.18 -4.83 26.15
CA LEU A 120 14.98 -5.44 24.83
C LEU A 120 14.20 -4.53 23.87
N ALA A 121 13.43 -3.57 24.39
CA ALA A 121 12.70 -2.59 23.59
C ALA A 121 13.56 -1.43 23.04
N VAL A 122 14.79 -1.23 23.55
CA VAL A 122 15.66 -0.12 23.15
C VAL A 122 16.15 -0.27 21.71
N GLY A 123 16.54 -1.48 21.32
CA GLY A 123 17.06 -1.77 20.00
C GLY A 123 17.40 -3.25 19.82
N PRO A 124 17.50 -3.75 18.58
CA PRO A 124 17.81 -5.15 18.28
C PRO A 124 19.19 -5.61 18.77
N GLU A 125 20.15 -4.69 18.90
CA GLU A 125 21.54 -4.95 19.29
C GLU A 125 21.73 -5.14 20.81
N CYS A 126 20.75 -4.74 21.61
CA CYS A 126 20.81 -4.84 23.07
C CYS A 126 20.56 -6.28 23.53
N GLY A 127 21.25 -6.70 24.59
CA GLY A 127 20.99 -7.95 25.31
C GLY A 127 20.80 -7.69 26.80
N TRP A 128 20.25 -8.68 27.49
CA TRP A 128 20.08 -8.63 28.95
C TRP A 128 20.80 -9.80 29.62
N CYS A 129 21.63 -9.53 30.62
CA CYS A 129 22.33 -10.57 31.38
C CYS A 129 21.53 -11.03 32.61
N VAL A 130 21.11 -12.29 32.62
CA VAL A 130 20.33 -12.93 33.71
C VAL A 130 21.21 -13.55 34.79
N GLN A 131 22.52 -13.67 34.56
CA GLN A 131 23.47 -14.27 35.50
C GLN A 131 23.47 -13.53 36.86
N GLU A 132 23.33 -14.27 37.97
CA GLU A 132 23.15 -13.70 39.31
C GLU A 132 24.41 -13.00 39.84
N ASP A 133 25.57 -13.63 39.67
CA ASP A 133 26.90 -13.14 40.05
C ASP A 133 27.49 -12.11 39.08
N PHE A 134 26.76 -11.76 38.01
CA PHE A 134 27.20 -10.76 37.05
C PHE A 134 27.41 -9.40 37.72
N MET A 135 28.66 -8.93 37.70
CA MET A 135 29.10 -7.69 38.33
C MET A 135 28.79 -7.58 39.83
N ALA A 136 28.84 -8.71 40.56
CA ALA A 136 28.73 -8.69 42.02
C ALA A 136 29.91 -7.92 42.64
N GLY A 137 29.66 -6.67 43.05
CA GLY A 137 30.65 -5.79 43.72
C GLY A 137 30.85 -4.41 43.09
N THR A 138 30.28 -4.13 41.92
CA THR A 138 30.29 -2.79 41.32
C THR A 138 29.02 -2.01 41.69
N LYS A 139 29.11 -0.67 41.78
CA LYS A 139 27.92 0.20 42.01
C LYS A 139 27.01 0.29 40.78
N LEU A 140 27.47 -0.17 39.62
CA LEU A 140 26.78 -0.10 38.32
C LEU A 140 26.18 -1.47 37.99
N LYS A 141 24.88 -1.66 38.30
CA LYS A 141 24.13 -2.87 37.96
C LYS A 141 23.57 -2.80 36.53
N GLU A 142 24.42 -2.47 35.56
CA GLU A 142 24.02 -2.38 34.15
C GLU A 142 23.90 -3.78 33.55
N ARG A 143 22.71 -4.37 33.67
CA ARG A 143 22.38 -5.67 33.04
C ARG A 143 22.00 -5.56 31.57
N CYS A 144 21.77 -4.34 31.08
CA CYS A 144 21.43 -4.01 29.71
C CYS A 144 22.63 -3.39 28.99
N ASP A 145 23.11 -4.04 27.94
CA ASP A 145 24.18 -3.52 27.09
C ASP A 145 24.12 -4.23 25.72
N ILE A 146 24.95 -3.82 24.77
CA ILE A 146 25.20 -4.56 23.53
C ILE A 146 25.71 -5.96 23.88
N VAL A 147 25.22 -6.98 23.19
CA VAL A 147 25.56 -8.39 23.46
C VAL A 147 27.08 -8.64 23.56
N LEU A 148 27.86 -8.02 22.68
CA LEU A 148 29.32 -8.13 22.70
C LEU A 148 29.95 -7.57 23.99
N HIS A 149 29.45 -6.44 24.49
CA HIS A 149 29.95 -5.85 25.74
C HIS A 149 29.59 -6.70 26.95
N LEU A 150 28.40 -7.31 26.98
CA LEU A 150 28.02 -8.23 28.06
C LEU A 150 28.98 -9.41 28.16
N ILE A 151 29.38 -9.99 27.02
CA ILE A 151 30.36 -11.09 26.97
C ILE A 151 31.72 -10.60 27.46
N GLN A 152 32.20 -9.45 26.99
CA GLN A 152 33.48 -8.86 27.42
C GLN A 152 33.53 -8.54 28.92
N ARG A 153 32.39 -8.16 29.49
CA ARG A 153 32.21 -7.88 30.92
C ARG A 153 32.03 -9.14 31.77
N GLY A 154 32.06 -10.33 31.17
CA GLY A 154 32.05 -11.62 31.87
C GLY A 154 30.68 -12.30 31.99
N CYS A 155 29.64 -11.81 31.29
CA CYS A 155 28.37 -12.53 31.21
C CYS A 155 28.54 -13.75 30.30
N ARG A 156 28.22 -14.94 30.82
CA ARG A 156 28.26 -16.17 30.03
C ARG A 156 27.21 -16.11 28.91
N PRO A 157 27.52 -16.54 27.67
CA PRO A 157 26.58 -16.49 26.55
C PRO A 157 25.23 -17.16 26.83
N ASP A 158 25.22 -18.27 27.58
CA ASP A 158 24.00 -19.01 27.96
C ASP A 158 23.05 -18.25 28.90
N PHE A 159 23.51 -17.14 29.48
CA PHE A 159 22.76 -16.29 30.39
C PHE A 159 22.40 -14.93 29.77
N ILE A 160 22.72 -14.73 28.49
CA ILE A 160 22.35 -13.53 27.75
C ILE A 160 21.01 -13.78 27.04
N GLU A 161 19.99 -13.03 27.44
CA GLU A 161 18.71 -13.00 26.76
C GLU A 161 18.78 -11.98 25.62
N SER A 162 18.72 -12.48 24.39
CA SER A 162 18.65 -11.67 23.17
C SER A 162 17.91 -12.47 22.09
N PRO A 163 16.57 -12.47 22.11
CA PRO A 163 15.76 -13.15 21.10
C PRO A 163 16.14 -12.66 19.71
N LYS A 164 16.42 -13.61 18.81
CA LYS A 164 16.72 -13.32 17.41
C LYS A 164 15.43 -13.28 16.60
N VAL A 165 15.46 -12.54 15.50
CA VAL A 165 14.40 -12.58 14.50
C VAL A 165 14.32 -14.00 13.93
N ASP A 166 13.12 -14.56 13.90
CA ASP A 166 12.86 -15.86 13.29
C ASP A 166 11.76 -15.74 12.23
N VAL A 167 12.01 -16.32 11.07
CA VAL A 167 11.11 -16.31 9.92
C VAL A 167 10.89 -17.74 9.50
N THR A 168 9.68 -18.24 9.74
CA THR A 168 9.29 -19.60 9.37
C THR A 168 8.35 -19.54 8.17
N ILE A 169 8.77 -20.16 7.07
CA ILE A 169 7.97 -20.31 5.87
C ILE A 169 7.49 -21.76 5.79
N PRO A 170 6.19 -22.05 6.01
CA PRO A 170 5.66 -23.37 5.79
C PRO A 170 5.85 -23.79 4.33
N SER A 171 6.29 -25.04 4.12
CA SER A 171 6.57 -25.62 2.79
C SER A 171 5.30 -25.88 1.95
N ASN A 172 4.12 -25.59 2.49
CA ASN A 172 2.86 -25.91 1.83
C ASN A 172 2.59 -24.91 0.72
N GLU A 173 2.97 -25.28 -0.51
CA GLU A 173 2.72 -24.55 -1.75
C GLU A 173 1.28 -24.75 -2.24
N VAL A 174 0.29 -24.40 -1.40
CA VAL A 174 -1.13 -24.57 -1.76
C VAL A 174 -1.59 -23.49 -2.74
N ASN A 175 -0.87 -22.37 -2.85
CA ASN A 175 -1.28 -21.23 -3.67
C ASN A 175 -0.38 -21.07 -4.91
N ILE A 176 -1.00 -21.16 -6.10
CA ILE A 176 -0.31 -21.13 -7.41
C ILE A 176 0.11 -19.70 -7.79
N GLN A 177 -0.58 -18.67 -7.29
CA GLN A 177 -0.36 -17.28 -7.68
C GLN A 177 0.62 -16.56 -6.75
N VAL A 178 0.57 -16.82 -5.45
CA VAL A 178 1.38 -16.12 -4.43
C VAL A 178 2.04 -17.14 -3.51
N ILE A 179 3.37 -17.16 -3.50
CA ILE A 179 4.18 -18.12 -2.73
C ILE A 179 5.19 -17.36 -1.85
N PRO A 180 5.27 -17.62 -0.54
CA PRO A 180 4.45 -18.58 0.22
C PRO A 180 3.05 -18.02 0.51
N GLY A 181 2.07 -18.91 0.73
CA GLY A 181 0.70 -18.52 1.13
C GLY A 181 0.59 -18.07 2.59
N GLU A 182 1.56 -18.44 3.42
CA GLU A 182 1.63 -18.09 4.84
C GLU A 182 3.09 -17.87 5.24
N ALA A 183 3.33 -16.92 6.14
CA ALA A 183 4.63 -16.70 6.76
C ALA A 183 4.45 -16.39 8.25
N SER A 184 5.19 -17.09 9.10
CA SER A 184 5.25 -16.82 10.54
C SER A 184 6.51 -16.03 10.83
N VAL A 185 6.36 -14.84 11.40
CA VAL A 185 7.48 -13.95 11.70
C VAL A 185 7.48 -13.63 13.20
N GLN A 186 8.56 -14.00 13.88
CA GLN A 186 8.83 -13.60 15.25
C GLN A 186 9.79 -12.42 15.24
N LEU A 187 9.27 -11.25 15.59
CA LEU A 187 10.02 -10.01 15.64
C LEU A 187 10.18 -9.50 17.07
N ARG A 188 11.32 -8.87 17.30
CA ARG A 188 11.58 -8.04 18.48
C ARG A 188 11.38 -6.56 18.11
N PRO A 189 10.96 -5.69 19.04
CA PRO A 189 10.87 -4.25 18.78
C PRO A 189 12.16 -3.68 18.18
N GLY A 190 12.03 -2.91 17.10
CA GLY A 190 13.17 -2.31 16.38
C GLY A 190 13.93 -3.26 15.47
N SER A 191 13.59 -4.55 15.41
CA SER A 191 14.18 -5.50 14.46
C SER A 191 13.46 -5.48 13.11
N GLU A 192 14.20 -5.83 12.06
CA GLU A 192 13.67 -6.00 10.71
C GLU A 192 13.72 -7.48 10.31
N ALA A 193 12.71 -7.95 9.56
CA ALA A 193 12.68 -9.27 8.95
C ALA A 193 12.41 -9.13 7.46
N SER A 194 13.07 -9.98 6.67
CA SER A 194 12.91 -10.04 5.22
C SER A 194 12.59 -11.47 4.80
N PHE A 195 11.59 -11.61 3.93
CA PHE A 195 11.28 -12.86 3.26
C PHE A 195 10.88 -12.58 1.81
N MET A 196 11.03 -13.60 0.96
CA MET A 196 10.76 -13.46 -0.46
C MET A 196 9.32 -13.88 -0.76
N LEU A 197 8.57 -12.99 -1.40
CA LEU A 197 7.25 -13.28 -1.95
C LEU A 197 7.35 -13.40 -3.47
N LYS A 198 7.00 -14.57 -4.01
CA LYS A 198 6.90 -14.82 -5.44
C LYS A 198 5.46 -14.66 -5.87
N VAL A 199 5.22 -13.78 -6.85
CA VAL A 199 3.90 -13.59 -7.46
C VAL A 199 3.98 -14.00 -8.92
N ARG A 200 3.20 -15.01 -9.30
CA ARG A 200 3.08 -15.50 -10.67
C ARG A 200 1.70 -15.12 -11.21
N PRO A 201 1.59 -14.29 -12.26
CA PRO A 201 0.31 -14.06 -12.90
C PRO A 201 -0.19 -15.32 -13.59
N LEU A 202 -1.50 -15.57 -13.52
CA LEU A 202 -2.18 -16.59 -14.31
C LEU A 202 -2.35 -16.11 -15.76
N GLU A 203 -2.38 -17.05 -16.71
CA GLU A 203 -2.63 -16.75 -18.12
C GLU A 203 -4.06 -16.26 -18.36
N LYS A 204 -5.03 -16.84 -17.63
CA LYS A 204 -6.43 -16.45 -17.64
C LYS A 204 -6.98 -16.43 -16.22
N TYR A 205 -7.79 -15.41 -15.93
CA TYR A 205 -8.48 -15.26 -14.65
C TYR A 205 -9.99 -15.45 -14.85
N PRO A 206 -10.73 -15.93 -13.85
CA PRO A 206 -12.18 -15.75 -13.81
C PRO A 206 -12.47 -14.23 -13.69
N VAL A 207 -13.51 -13.75 -14.36
CA VAL A 207 -13.86 -12.34 -14.43
C VAL A 207 -15.36 -12.17 -14.19
N ASP A 208 -15.69 -11.41 -13.16
CA ASP A 208 -17.03 -10.89 -12.92
C ASP A 208 -17.08 -9.44 -13.42
N LEU A 209 -17.97 -9.16 -14.37
CA LEU A 209 -18.15 -7.83 -14.95
C LEU A 209 -19.57 -7.32 -14.67
N TYR A 210 -19.68 -6.41 -13.71
CA TYR A 210 -20.94 -5.76 -13.37
C TYR A 210 -21.05 -4.41 -14.09
N TYR A 211 -21.97 -4.32 -15.06
CA TYR A 211 -22.24 -3.07 -15.78
C TYR A 211 -23.12 -2.17 -14.94
N LEU A 212 -22.53 -1.08 -14.46
CA LEU A 212 -23.24 -0.02 -13.76
C LEU A 212 -23.42 1.17 -14.69
N VAL A 213 -24.65 1.42 -15.12
CA VAL A 213 -24.96 2.34 -16.22
C VAL A 213 -25.80 3.51 -15.75
N ASP A 214 -25.36 4.72 -16.09
CA ASP A 214 -26.19 5.92 -15.99
C ASP A 214 -27.31 5.86 -17.04
N VAL A 215 -28.55 5.96 -16.59
CA VAL A 215 -29.75 5.95 -17.45
C VAL A 215 -30.49 7.27 -17.42
N SER A 216 -29.85 8.35 -16.97
CA SER A 216 -30.35 9.72 -17.03
C SER A 216 -30.74 10.13 -18.46
N ALA A 217 -31.52 11.20 -18.59
CA ALA A 217 -31.98 11.68 -19.90
C ALA A 217 -30.81 12.11 -20.80
N SER A 218 -29.69 12.50 -20.20
CA SER A 218 -28.43 12.82 -20.91
C SER A 218 -27.91 11.63 -21.73
N MET A 219 -28.22 10.40 -21.30
CA MET A 219 -27.79 9.15 -21.91
C MET A 219 -28.72 8.64 -23.01
N HIS A 220 -29.80 9.36 -23.35
CA HIS A 220 -30.78 8.96 -24.37
C HIS A 220 -30.14 8.60 -25.72
N ARG A 221 -29.17 9.41 -26.20
CA ARG A 221 -28.46 9.16 -27.47
C ARG A 221 -27.40 8.06 -27.38
N HIS A 222 -27.02 7.65 -26.18
CA HIS A 222 -25.94 6.69 -25.93
C HIS A 222 -26.44 5.30 -25.53
N ILE A 223 -27.64 5.18 -24.95
CA ILE A 223 -28.20 3.89 -24.52
C ILE A 223 -28.29 2.89 -25.67
N GLU A 224 -28.72 3.29 -26.87
CA GLU A 224 -28.77 2.38 -28.01
C GLU A 224 -27.39 1.85 -28.41
N ARG A 225 -26.34 2.68 -28.28
CA ARG A 225 -24.96 2.29 -28.56
C ARG A 225 -24.34 1.49 -27.42
N LEU A 226 -24.76 1.70 -26.17
CA LEU A 226 -24.36 0.88 -25.04
C LEU A 226 -24.81 -0.57 -25.24
N ASN A 227 -25.96 -0.80 -25.88
CA ASN A 227 -26.45 -2.14 -26.18
C ASN A 227 -25.51 -2.92 -27.09
N SER A 228 -24.95 -2.28 -28.12
CA SER A 228 -23.99 -2.93 -29.02
C SER A 228 -22.61 -3.09 -28.38
N VAL A 229 -22.10 -2.05 -27.72
CA VAL A 229 -20.76 -2.05 -27.11
C VAL A 229 -20.67 -3.04 -25.95
N GLY A 230 -21.66 -3.09 -25.06
CA GLY A 230 -21.68 -4.02 -23.94
C GLY A 230 -21.70 -5.48 -24.41
N PHE A 231 -22.43 -5.76 -25.49
CA PHE A 231 -22.45 -7.07 -26.10
C PHE A 231 -21.11 -7.44 -26.76
N GLU A 232 -20.55 -6.58 -27.60
CA GLU A 232 -19.26 -6.84 -28.26
C GLU A 232 -18.12 -7.01 -27.25
N LEU A 233 -18.12 -6.22 -26.17
CA LEU A 233 -17.15 -6.37 -25.09
C LEU A 233 -17.31 -7.71 -24.38
N SER A 234 -18.55 -8.13 -24.08
CA SER A 234 -18.80 -9.44 -23.45
C SER A 234 -18.28 -10.62 -24.29
N GLN A 235 -18.47 -10.60 -25.60
CA GLN A 235 -17.93 -11.62 -26.50
C GLN A 235 -16.40 -11.64 -26.54
N LYS A 236 -15.76 -10.46 -26.49
CA LYS A 236 -14.30 -10.39 -26.44
C LYS A 236 -13.76 -10.91 -25.11
N MET A 237 -14.45 -10.62 -24.01
CA MET A 237 -14.05 -11.08 -22.67
C MET A 237 -14.21 -12.59 -22.51
N GLU A 238 -15.18 -13.22 -23.18
CA GLU A 238 -15.37 -14.68 -23.18
C GLU A 238 -14.13 -15.43 -23.67
N ASN A 239 -13.40 -14.87 -24.64
CA ASN A 239 -12.17 -15.48 -25.15
C ASN A 239 -10.95 -15.30 -24.21
N ILE A 240 -10.97 -14.28 -23.35
CA ILE A 240 -9.85 -13.87 -22.50
C ILE A 240 -9.98 -14.48 -21.10
N SER A 241 -11.20 -14.63 -20.59
CA SER A 241 -11.51 -15.26 -19.31
C SER A 241 -11.68 -16.78 -19.43
N ILE A 242 -11.58 -17.49 -18.32
CA ILE A 242 -11.98 -18.91 -18.20
C ILE A 242 -13.40 -19.08 -17.63
N ASP A 243 -13.90 -18.08 -16.90
CA ASP A 243 -15.23 -18.03 -16.29
C ASP A 243 -15.65 -16.57 -16.33
N LEU A 244 -16.58 -16.23 -17.23
CA LEU A 244 -17.08 -14.87 -17.38
C LEU A 244 -18.50 -14.79 -16.84
N ARG A 245 -18.71 -13.93 -15.85
CA ARG A 245 -20.07 -13.59 -15.37
C ARG A 245 -20.35 -12.13 -15.64
N LEU A 246 -21.58 -11.87 -16.08
CA LEU A 246 -22.06 -10.54 -16.42
C LEU A 246 -23.23 -10.18 -15.51
N GLY A 247 -23.22 -8.95 -14.99
CA GLY A 247 -24.33 -8.39 -14.23
C GLY A 247 -24.66 -7.01 -14.75
N PHE A 248 -25.84 -6.51 -14.38
CA PHE A 248 -26.31 -5.19 -14.80
C PHE A 248 -27.05 -4.47 -13.68
N GLY A 249 -26.76 -3.18 -13.55
CA GLY A 249 -27.45 -2.24 -12.67
C GLY A 249 -27.54 -0.88 -13.34
N SER A 250 -28.59 -0.15 -13.03
CA SER A 250 -28.81 1.22 -13.52
C SER A 250 -28.95 2.20 -12.38
N TYR A 251 -28.59 3.46 -12.65
CA TYR A 251 -28.72 4.55 -11.69
C TYR A 251 -29.06 5.86 -12.38
N VAL A 252 -29.62 6.79 -11.59
CA VAL A 252 -29.77 8.21 -11.94
C VAL A 252 -29.31 9.02 -10.74
N ASP A 253 -30.23 9.42 -9.86
CA ASP A 253 -29.91 10.16 -8.64
C ASP A 253 -31.00 9.94 -7.57
N LYS A 254 -30.79 10.51 -6.39
CA LYS A 254 -31.70 10.44 -5.24
C LYS A 254 -33.08 10.98 -5.62
N THR A 255 -34.11 10.25 -5.23
CA THR A 255 -35.51 10.56 -5.54
C THR A 255 -36.11 11.65 -4.64
N VAL A 256 -35.32 12.66 -4.30
CA VAL A 256 -35.71 13.78 -3.44
C VAL A 256 -35.34 15.12 -4.09
N SER A 257 -36.02 16.19 -3.69
CA SER A 257 -35.61 17.55 -4.08
C SER A 257 -34.25 17.89 -3.45
N PRO A 258 -33.34 18.60 -4.13
CA PRO A 258 -33.49 19.28 -5.43
C PRO A 258 -33.12 18.44 -6.67
N TYR A 259 -32.70 17.18 -6.49
CA TYR A 259 -32.21 16.32 -7.58
C TYR A 259 -33.31 15.99 -8.61
N ILE A 260 -34.56 15.82 -8.16
CA ILE A 260 -35.71 15.55 -9.04
C ILE A 260 -36.83 16.59 -8.90
N SER A 261 -37.71 16.66 -9.90
CA SER A 261 -38.95 17.43 -9.78
C SER A 261 -39.99 16.63 -9.00
N ILE A 262 -40.38 17.12 -7.83
CA ILE A 262 -41.49 16.57 -7.05
C ILE A 262 -42.87 17.05 -7.52
N HIS A 263 -42.93 17.84 -8.59
CA HIS A 263 -44.19 18.33 -9.13
C HIS A 263 -45.04 17.15 -9.64
N PRO A 264 -46.36 17.07 -9.33
CA PRO A 264 -47.18 15.90 -9.67
C PRO A 264 -47.19 15.52 -11.15
N LYS A 265 -47.00 16.49 -12.05
CA LYS A 265 -46.91 16.25 -13.51
C LYS A 265 -45.58 15.64 -13.95
N ARG A 266 -44.51 15.76 -13.16
CA ARG A 266 -43.14 15.34 -13.51
C ARG A 266 -42.63 14.16 -12.69
N ILE A 267 -43.22 13.90 -11.52
CA ILE A 267 -42.77 12.82 -10.62
C ILE A 267 -42.78 11.44 -11.29
N HIS A 268 -43.72 11.19 -12.20
CA HIS A 268 -43.81 9.93 -12.95
C HIS A 268 -43.00 9.94 -14.26
N ASN A 269 -42.70 11.11 -14.82
CA ASN A 269 -41.91 11.27 -16.04
C ASN A 269 -41.14 12.60 -15.95
N GLN A 270 -39.85 12.53 -15.61
CA GLN A 270 -38.98 13.70 -15.48
C GLN A 270 -38.58 14.28 -16.85
N CYS A 271 -38.77 13.51 -17.91
CA CYS A 271 -38.41 13.83 -19.29
C CYS A 271 -39.55 14.49 -20.08
N SER A 272 -40.65 14.87 -19.41
CA SER A 272 -41.83 15.48 -20.02
C SER A 272 -41.53 16.73 -20.86
N ASP A 273 -40.54 17.52 -20.45
CA ASP A 273 -40.14 18.76 -21.14
C ASP A 273 -39.51 18.50 -22.52
N TYR A 274 -39.05 17.26 -22.76
CA TYR A 274 -38.45 16.82 -24.01
C TYR A 274 -39.41 15.97 -24.86
N GLU A 275 -40.70 15.90 -24.49
CA GLU A 275 -41.71 15.04 -25.12
C GLU A 275 -41.31 13.56 -25.18
N LEU A 276 -40.47 13.13 -24.23
CA LEU A 276 -39.98 11.75 -24.12
C LEU A 276 -40.72 11.01 -23.00
N ASP A 277 -41.13 9.77 -23.28
CA ASP A 277 -41.60 8.83 -22.26
C ASP A 277 -40.40 8.14 -21.60
N CYS A 278 -40.24 8.32 -20.29
CA CYS A 278 -39.12 7.76 -19.53
C CYS A 278 -39.59 7.17 -18.20
N MET A 279 -38.75 6.32 -17.61
CA MET A 279 -39.07 5.70 -16.33
C MET A 279 -39.12 6.73 -15.20
N PRO A 280 -39.85 6.45 -14.11
CA PRO A 280 -39.77 7.25 -12.89
C PRO A 280 -38.31 7.34 -12.38
N PRO A 281 -37.95 8.47 -11.74
CA PRO A 281 -36.62 8.63 -11.17
C PRO A 281 -36.34 7.59 -10.10
N HIS A 282 -35.10 7.13 -10.03
CA HIS A 282 -34.61 6.16 -9.05
C HIS A 282 -33.13 6.39 -8.77
N GLY A 283 -32.69 6.05 -7.55
CA GLY A 283 -31.27 6.13 -7.19
C GLY A 283 -30.47 5.03 -7.86
N PHE A 284 -30.67 3.78 -7.43
CA PHE A 284 -30.01 2.59 -7.97
C PHE A 284 -31.01 1.45 -8.08
N ILE A 285 -30.93 0.71 -9.18
CA ILE A 285 -31.69 -0.53 -9.39
C ILE A 285 -30.72 -1.63 -9.81
N HIS A 286 -30.66 -2.69 -9.02
CA HIS A 286 -30.09 -3.96 -9.45
C HIS A 286 -31.06 -4.66 -10.41
N VAL A 287 -30.64 -4.90 -11.66
CA VAL A 287 -31.52 -5.47 -12.69
C VAL A 287 -31.17 -6.92 -12.99
N LEU A 288 -29.88 -7.25 -13.09
CA LEU A 288 -29.41 -8.60 -13.40
C LEU A 288 -28.25 -9.00 -12.48
N SER A 289 -28.44 -10.13 -11.80
CA SER A 289 -27.42 -10.76 -10.99
C SER A 289 -26.35 -11.41 -11.87
N LEU A 290 -25.13 -11.56 -11.34
CA LEU A 290 -24.00 -12.11 -12.09
C LEU A 290 -24.37 -13.50 -12.66
N THR A 291 -24.37 -13.60 -13.99
CA THR A 291 -24.69 -14.84 -14.72
C THR A 291 -23.73 -15.05 -15.88
N ASP A 292 -23.51 -16.31 -16.22
CA ASP A 292 -22.81 -16.79 -17.42
C ASP A 292 -23.69 -16.71 -18.69
N LYS A 293 -24.99 -16.44 -18.55
CA LYS A 293 -25.95 -16.40 -19.68
C LYS A 293 -25.93 -15.06 -20.41
N ILE A 294 -25.02 -14.93 -21.38
CA ILE A 294 -24.92 -13.74 -22.27
C ILE A 294 -26.26 -13.33 -22.91
N PRO A 295 -27.14 -14.25 -23.38
CA PRO A 295 -28.43 -13.86 -23.96
C PRO A 295 -29.37 -13.15 -22.97
N GLU A 296 -29.29 -13.51 -21.68
CA GLU A 296 -30.09 -12.89 -20.62
C GLU A 296 -29.62 -11.45 -20.37
N PHE A 297 -28.30 -11.26 -20.27
CA PHE A 297 -27.67 -9.94 -20.20
C PHE A 297 -28.07 -9.04 -21.38
N ARG A 298 -28.00 -9.55 -22.60
CA ARG A 298 -28.43 -8.81 -23.80
C ARG A 298 -29.92 -8.42 -23.73
N SER A 299 -30.77 -9.33 -23.26
CA SER A 299 -32.22 -9.07 -23.13
C SER A 299 -32.51 -7.95 -22.13
N VAL A 300 -31.81 -7.93 -20.99
CA VAL A 300 -31.94 -6.89 -19.97
C VAL A 300 -31.50 -5.52 -20.49
N ILE A 301 -30.34 -5.46 -21.12
CA ILE A 301 -29.79 -4.24 -21.70
C ILE A 301 -30.73 -3.64 -22.76
N ASN A 302 -31.26 -4.47 -23.66
CA ASN A 302 -32.18 -4.01 -24.71
C ASN A 302 -33.53 -3.51 -24.18
N LYS A 303 -33.92 -3.92 -22.97
CA LYS A 303 -35.16 -3.46 -22.32
C LYS A 303 -34.96 -2.21 -21.46
N GLN A 304 -33.71 -1.78 -21.27
CA GLN A 304 -33.42 -0.62 -20.45
C GLN A 304 -34.00 0.64 -21.11
N LYS A 305 -34.73 1.41 -20.31
CA LYS A 305 -35.28 2.71 -20.68
C LYS A 305 -34.51 3.82 -19.97
N ILE A 306 -34.49 5.00 -20.58
CA ILE A 306 -34.03 6.21 -19.89
C ILE A 306 -34.95 6.55 -18.72
N SER A 307 -34.41 7.31 -17.78
CA SER A 307 -35.06 8.01 -16.69
C SER A 307 -34.52 9.46 -16.69
N GLY A 308 -34.84 10.28 -15.70
CA GLY A 308 -34.30 11.64 -15.63
C GLY A 308 -34.32 12.23 -14.24
N ASN A 309 -33.56 13.32 -14.10
CA ASN A 309 -33.37 14.18 -12.95
C ASN A 309 -33.28 15.64 -13.44
N ILE A 310 -33.18 16.59 -12.50
CA ILE A 310 -33.09 18.02 -12.80
C ILE A 310 -31.64 18.48 -12.91
N ASP A 311 -30.80 18.05 -11.97
CA ASP A 311 -29.43 18.50 -11.87
C ASP A 311 -28.51 17.75 -12.82
N THR A 312 -27.26 18.22 -12.92
CA THR A 312 -26.26 17.65 -13.83
C THR A 312 -25.35 16.61 -13.20
N PRO A 313 -24.99 16.68 -11.90
CA PRO A 313 -24.35 15.56 -11.23
C PRO A 313 -25.34 14.41 -11.05
N GLU A 314 -24.83 13.19 -11.03
CA GLU A 314 -25.63 11.98 -10.84
C GLU A 314 -25.20 11.24 -9.56
N GLY A 315 -26.10 10.40 -9.05
CA GLY A 315 -25.93 9.59 -7.85
C GLY A 315 -25.04 8.35 -8.02
N GLY A 316 -24.08 8.36 -8.96
CA GLY A 316 -23.30 7.18 -9.33
C GLY A 316 -22.50 6.54 -8.19
N PHE A 317 -22.04 7.33 -7.21
CA PHE A 317 -21.32 6.80 -6.05
C PHE A 317 -22.21 6.03 -5.07
N ASP A 318 -23.49 6.40 -4.92
CA ASP A 318 -24.43 5.59 -4.16
C ASP A 318 -24.60 4.23 -4.83
N ALA A 319 -24.76 4.24 -6.16
CA ALA A 319 -24.93 3.02 -6.94
C ALA A 319 -23.69 2.12 -6.88
N MET A 320 -22.48 2.69 -6.95
CA MET A 320 -21.22 1.96 -6.74
C MET A 320 -21.15 1.34 -5.35
N LEU A 321 -21.52 2.09 -4.30
CA LEU A 321 -21.52 1.57 -2.93
C LEU A 321 -22.47 0.37 -2.80
N GLN A 322 -23.70 0.48 -3.31
CA GLN A 322 -24.68 -0.60 -3.26
C GLN A 322 -24.19 -1.83 -4.04
N ALA A 323 -23.67 -1.64 -5.26
CA ALA A 323 -23.17 -2.73 -6.09
C ALA A 323 -21.95 -3.46 -5.50
N VAL A 324 -21.13 -2.78 -4.71
CA VAL A 324 -19.93 -3.38 -4.08
C VAL A 324 -20.25 -4.07 -2.75
N VAL A 325 -21.19 -3.53 -1.96
CA VAL A 325 -21.50 -4.05 -0.62
C VAL A 325 -22.51 -5.21 -0.63
N CYS A 326 -23.45 -5.22 -1.58
CA CYS A 326 -24.44 -6.27 -1.73
C CYS A 326 -23.87 -7.45 -2.54
N GLN A 327 -23.28 -8.43 -1.83
CA GLN A 327 -22.70 -9.66 -2.41
C GLN A 327 -23.75 -10.65 -2.90
#